data_AF-A0A1F9E3I0-F1
#
_entry.id   AF-A0A1F9E3I0-F1
#
_cell.length_a   1.000
_cell.length_b   1.000
_cell.length_c   1.000
_cell.angle_alpha   90.00
_cell.angle_beta   90.00
_cell.angle_gamma   90.00
#
_symmetry.space_group_name_H-M   'P 1'
#
loop_
_entity.id
_entity.type
_entity.pdbx_description
1 polymer ?
#
loop_
_entity_poly.entity_id
_entity_poly.type
_entity_poly.pdbx_seq_one_letter_code
_entity_poly.pdbx_strand_id
1 'polypeptide(L)'
;MLFYCGMGMAEIDLRGEKGFTLVELLITLAIVSALAAIAIPTYSKYVNRSRAIAVLAHVKDSLKALDHDTDIWPGGKTPYVCPVNQTPPAAGGEYPDLTADDIGLFNNNGSVFAGPNWDGPYMQSSFLASDGMFRDPWGTPYFIDYDYQIDGKWYAVVASSGPNKSAAGVHDDDNIYVVIGQ
;
A
#
# COMPACT_ATOMS: atom_id res chain seq x y z
N MET A 1 41.38 -55.92 37.90
CA MET A 1 41.86 -56.02 36.50
C MET A 1 41.15 -54.93 35.71
N LEU A 2 41.89 -53.87 35.39
CA LEU A 2 41.40 -52.67 34.70
C LEU A 2 41.29 -52.95 33.20
N PHE A 3 40.15 -52.65 32.58
CA PHE A 3 40.02 -52.54 31.13
C PHE A 3 39.41 -51.18 30.79
N TYR A 4 40.26 -50.21 30.46
CA TYR A 4 39.88 -48.97 29.78
C TYR A 4 39.74 -49.27 28.29
N CYS A 5 38.52 -49.11 27.75
CA CYS A 5 38.26 -49.11 26.32
C CYS A 5 38.79 -47.80 25.73
N GLY A 6 39.72 -47.89 24.78
CA GLY A 6 40.35 -46.74 24.14
C GLY A 6 39.36 -45.92 23.35
N MET A 7 38.96 -44.77 23.90
CA MET A 7 38.30 -43.70 23.16
C MET A 7 39.40 -42.87 22.49
N GLY A 8 39.70 -43.21 21.24
CA GLY A 8 40.62 -42.44 20.41
C GLY A 8 40.12 -41.00 20.29
N MET A 9 40.86 -40.06 20.86
CA MET A 9 40.71 -38.64 20.62
C MET A 9 41.09 -38.40 19.16
N ALA A 10 40.08 -38.29 18.29
CA ALA A 10 40.29 -37.76 16.95
C ALA A 10 40.74 -36.29 17.11
N GLU A 11 42.03 -36.07 16.96
CA GLU A 11 42.64 -34.76 16.90
C GLU A 11 42.13 -34.08 15.61
N ILE A 12 41.27 -33.08 15.77
CA ILE A 12 40.82 -32.25 14.65
C ILE A 12 42.02 -31.38 14.24
N ASP A 13 42.77 -31.84 13.26
CA ASP A 13 43.87 -31.09 12.66
C ASP A 13 43.32 -29.92 11.84
N LEU A 14 43.35 -28.72 12.42
CA LEU A 14 42.95 -27.46 11.76
C LEU A 14 44.08 -26.83 10.94
N ARG A 15 45.14 -27.58 10.59
CA ARG A 15 46.29 -27.05 9.84
C ARG A 15 46.06 -27.10 8.33
N GLY A 16 45.24 -26.17 7.84
CA GLY A 16 45.05 -26.00 6.39
C GLY A 16 44.07 -24.91 5.97
N GLU A 17 43.21 -24.45 6.87
CA GLU A 17 42.19 -23.45 6.57
C GLU A 17 42.82 -22.04 6.67
N LYS A 18 43.17 -21.45 5.53
CA LYS A 18 43.57 -20.03 5.46
C LYS A 18 42.35 -19.16 5.82
N GLY A 19 42.36 -18.56 7.01
CA GLY A 19 41.33 -17.62 7.45
C GLY A 19 41.39 -16.28 6.70
N PHE A 20 40.26 -15.57 6.66
CA PHE A 20 40.17 -14.20 6.15
C PHE A 20 41.07 -13.25 6.93
N THR A 21 41.69 -12.29 6.24
CA THR A 21 42.46 -11.24 6.91
C THR A 21 41.56 -10.12 7.43
N LEU A 22 41.96 -9.46 8.51
CA LEU A 22 41.20 -8.32 9.06
C LEU A 22 41.10 -7.16 8.06
N VAL A 23 42.14 -6.97 7.25
CA VAL A 23 42.16 -5.95 6.19
C VAL A 23 41.15 -6.27 5.09
N GLU A 24 41.01 -7.53 4.71
CA GLU A 24 40.05 -7.98 3.70
C GLU A 24 38.60 -7.80 4.16
N LEU A 25 38.32 -8.04 5.45
CA LEU A 25 37.01 -7.73 6.03
C LEU A 25 36.74 -6.21 6.09
N LEU A 26 37.74 -5.40 6.42
CA LEU A 26 37.58 -3.94 6.47
C LEU A 26 37.25 -3.35 5.10
N ILE A 27 37.94 -3.78 4.05
CA ILE A 27 37.71 -3.28 2.68
C ILE A 27 36.35 -3.75 2.16
N THR A 28 35.97 -5.00 2.41
CA THR A 28 34.67 -5.52 1.95
C THR A 28 33.51 -4.79 2.62
N LEU A 29 33.58 -4.55 3.94
CA LEU A 29 32.57 -3.74 4.64
C LEU A 29 32.53 -2.30 4.13
N ALA A 30 33.67 -1.70 3.81
CA ALA A 30 33.72 -0.35 3.24
C ALA A 30 32.99 -0.28 1.89
N ILE A 31 33.19 -1.26 1.00
CA ILE A 31 32.53 -1.29 -0.31
C ILE A 31 31.03 -1.59 -0.15
N VAL A 32 30.67 -2.60 0.66
CA VAL A 32 29.25 -3.00 0.86
C VAL A 32 28.44 -1.88 1.49
N SER A 33 28.99 -1.16 2.49
CA SER A 33 28.31 -0.03 3.12
C SER A 33 28.07 1.13 2.15
N ALA A 34 29.04 1.43 1.27
CA ALA A 34 28.87 2.45 0.24
C ALA A 34 27.77 2.07 -0.77
N LEU A 35 27.73 0.81 -1.23
CA LEU A 35 26.68 0.33 -2.14
C LEU A 35 25.31 0.32 -1.45
N ALA A 36 25.24 -0.15 -0.21
CA ALA A 36 24.00 -0.22 0.56
C ALA A 36 23.38 1.18 0.76
N ALA A 37 24.21 2.20 0.99
CA ALA A 37 23.75 3.58 1.15
C ALA A 37 22.96 4.10 -0.06
N ILE A 38 23.32 3.69 -1.28
CA ILE A 38 22.64 4.07 -2.52
C ILE A 38 21.45 3.14 -2.78
N ALA A 39 21.62 1.83 -2.57
CA ALA A 39 20.63 0.82 -2.95
C ALA A 39 19.37 0.83 -2.05
N ILE A 40 19.53 1.00 -0.74
CA ILE A 40 18.42 0.93 0.23
C ILE A 40 17.30 1.95 -0.06
N PRO A 41 17.56 3.26 -0.22
CA PRO A 41 16.48 4.23 -0.45
C PRO A 41 15.75 3.96 -1.78
N THR A 42 16.48 3.58 -2.84
CA THR A 42 15.87 3.24 -4.13
C THR A 42 14.99 2.00 -4.06
N TYR A 43 15.44 0.97 -3.35
CA TYR A 43 14.68 -0.27 -3.18
C TYR A 43 13.42 -0.06 -2.33
N SER A 44 13.53 0.70 -1.23
CA SER A 44 12.40 1.06 -0.38
C SER A 44 11.29 1.78 -1.17
N LYS A 45 11.66 2.75 -2.02
CA LYS A 45 10.70 3.45 -2.89
C LYS A 45 9.94 2.49 -3.81
N TYR A 46 10.64 1.54 -4.43
CA TYR A 46 10.03 0.55 -5.32
C TYR A 46 9.07 -0.39 -4.58
N VAL A 47 9.48 -0.92 -3.43
CA VAL A 47 8.64 -1.81 -2.61
C VAL A 47 7.40 -1.08 -2.10
N ASN A 48 7.55 0.16 -1.61
CA ASN A 48 6.42 0.96 -1.14
C ASN A 48 5.43 1.25 -2.26
N ARG A 49 5.90 1.69 -3.43
CA ARG A 49 5.02 1.90 -4.59
C ARG A 49 4.29 0.62 -5.01
N SER A 50 4.98 -0.53 -5.00
CA SER A 50 4.38 -1.82 -5.33
C SER A 50 3.30 -2.23 -4.32
N ARG A 51 3.54 -2.00 -3.02
CA ARG A 51 2.55 -2.23 -1.95
C ARG A 51 1.32 -1.35 -2.14
N ALA A 52 1.52 -0.05 -2.42
CA ALA A 52 0.41 0.87 -2.64
C ALA A 52 -0.47 0.44 -3.82
N ILE A 53 0.14 0.08 -4.96
CA ILE A 53 -0.60 -0.41 -6.13
C ILE A 53 -1.40 -1.68 -5.81
N ALA A 54 -0.79 -2.65 -5.11
CA ALA A 54 -1.45 -3.88 -4.73
C ALA A 54 -2.66 -3.63 -3.80
N VAL A 55 -2.51 -2.72 -2.85
CA VAL A 55 -3.59 -2.32 -1.94
C VAL A 55 -4.71 -1.60 -2.70
N LEU A 56 -4.38 -0.66 -3.59
CA LEU A 56 -5.38 0.04 -4.41
C LEU A 56 -6.17 -0.91 -5.32
N ALA A 57 -5.52 -1.94 -5.87
CA ALA A 57 -6.21 -2.98 -6.62
C ALA A 57 -7.19 -3.76 -5.74
N HIS A 58 -6.79 -4.11 -4.52
CA HIS A 58 -7.67 -4.77 -3.56
C HIS A 58 -8.85 -3.89 -3.13
N VAL A 59 -8.63 -2.60 -2.92
CA VAL A 59 -9.69 -1.61 -2.66
C VAL A 59 -10.67 -1.57 -3.83
N LYS A 60 -10.18 -1.50 -5.07
CA LYS A 60 -11.04 -1.52 -6.26
C LYS A 60 -11.92 -2.76 -6.32
N ASP A 61 -11.40 -3.93 -5.99
CA ASP A 61 -12.20 -5.16 -5.97
C ASP A 61 -13.22 -5.16 -4.83
N SER A 62 -12.86 -4.59 -3.66
CA SER A 62 -13.77 -4.43 -2.52
C SER A 62 -14.91 -3.45 -2.83
N LEU A 63 -14.62 -2.37 -3.57
CA LEU A 63 -15.62 -1.41 -4.03
C LEU A 63 -16.61 -2.04 -5.02
N LYS A 64 -16.17 -2.97 -5.87
CA LYS A 64 -17.09 -3.72 -6.75
C LYS A 64 -18.01 -4.65 -5.96
N ALA A 65 -17.52 -5.26 -4.88
CA ALA A 65 -18.37 -6.07 -4.01
C ALA A 65 -19.43 -5.21 -3.31
N LEU A 66 -19.01 -4.05 -2.78
CA LEU A 66 -19.93 -3.06 -2.20
C LEU A 66 -21.02 -2.62 -3.20
N ASP A 67 -20.63 -2.30 -4.43
CA ASP A 67 -21.55 -1.92 -5.51
C ASP A 67 -22.52 -3.07 -5.85
N HIS A 68 -22.02 -4.29 -5.97
CA HIS A 68 -22.84 -5.47 -6.25
C HIS A 68 -23.91 -5.73 -5.19
N ASP A 69 -23.60 -5.46 -3.92
CA ASP A 69 -24.52 -5.77 -2.81
C ASP A 69 -25.50 -4.64 -2.53
N THR A 70 -25.09 -3.40 -2.73
CA THR A 70 -25.87 -2.21 -2.34
C THR A 70 -26.42 -1.39 -3.49
N ASP A 71 -25.94 -1.60 -4.72
CA ASP A 71 -26.14 -0.72 -5.89
C ASP A 71 -25.74 0.75 -5.61
N ILE A 72 -24.93 0.98 -4.56
CA ILE A 72 -24.51 2.30 -4.10
C ILE A 72 -22.99 2.31 -3.95
N TRP A 73 -22.39 3.38 -4.45
CA TRP A 73 -20.96 3.64 -4.35
C TRP A 73 -20.63 4.51 -3.14
N PRO A 74 -19.36 4.54 -2.68
CA PRO A 74 -18.94 5.36 -1.55
C PRO A 74 -19.46 6.79 -1.62
N GLY A 75 -20.09 7.24 -0.55
CA GLY A 75 -20.65 8.58 -0.49
C GLY A 75 -21.96 8.80 -1.24
N GLY A 76 -22.56 7.75 -1.79
CA GLY A 76 -23.76 7.83 -2.64
C GLY A 76 -23.48 8.42 -4.02
N LYS A 77 -22.22 8.44 -4.44
CA LYS A 77 -21.73 9.06 -5.68
C LYS A 77 -21.48 7.99 -6.73
N THR A 78 -22.07 8.08 -7.90
CA THR A 78 -21.77 7.12 -8.97
C THR A 78 -20.46 7.48 -9.68
N PRO A 79 -19.55 6.50 -9.89
CA PRO A 79 -18.39 6.69 -10.75
C PRO A 79 -18.83 7.13 -12.13
N TYR A 80 -18.18 8.16 -12.65
CA TYR A 80 -18.47 8.68 -13.97
C TYR A 80 -17.18 8.89 -14.75
N VAL A 81 -17.29 8.73 -16.07
CA VAL A 81 -16.22 9.00 -17.03
C VAL A 81 -16.68 10.13 -17.93
N CYS A 82 -16.27 11.36 -17.64
CA CYS A 82 -16.59 12.50 -18.52
C CYS A 82 -15.66 12.51 -19.73
N PRO A 83 -16.13 12.86 -20.94
CA PRO A 83 -15.26 13.28 -22.04
C PRO A 83 -14.42 14.52 -21.70
N VAL A 84 -13.33 14.71 -22.45
CA VAL A 84 -12.47 15.90 -22.36
C VAL A 84 -13.28 17.19 -22.59
N ASN A 85 -12.97 18.26 -21.86
CA ASN A 85 -13.64 19.58 -21.93
C ASN A 85 -15.09 19.64 -21.43
N GLN A 86 -15.52 18.69 -20.59
CA GLN A 86 -16.79 18.76 -19.85
C GLN A 86 -16.51 18.75 -18.35
N THR A 87 -17.28 19.50 -17.56
CA THR A 87 -17.19 19.46 -16.09
C THR A 87 -17.97 18.27 -15.54
N PRO A 88 -17.39 17.43 -14.67
CA PRO A 88 -18.11 16.34 -14.04
C PRO A 88 -19.35 16.83 -13.26
N PRO A 89 -20.46 16.05 -13.25
CA PRO A 89 -21.62 16.35 -12.41
C PRO A 89 -21.31 16.34 -10.90
N ALA A 90 -20.22 15.67 -10.52
CA ALA A 90 -19.79 15.46 -9.14
C ALA A 90 -18.56 16.30 -8.77
N ALA A 91 -18.53 17.59 -9.14
CA ALA A 91 -17.46 18.49 -8.73
C ALA A 91 -17.30 18.51 -7.19
N GLY A 92 -16.09 18.26 -6.69
CA GLY A 92 -15.80 18.21 -5.25
C GLY A 92 -16.28 16.94 -4.56
N GLY A 93 -16.34 15.82 -5.30
CA GLY A 93 -16.63 14.49 -4.76
C GLY A 93 -15.37 13.83 -4.25
N GLU A 94 -14.74 14.41 -3.23
CA GLU A 94 -13.55 13.81 -2.63
C GLU A 94 -13.86 13.28 -1.24
N TYR A 95 -13.44 12.04 -0.98
CA TYR A 95 -13.34 11.54 0.39
C TYR A 95 -11.87 11.29 0.74
N PRO A 96 -11.29 12.11 1.63
CA PRO A 96 -9.87 12.07 1.95
C PRO A 96 -9.48 10.86 2.82
N ASP A 97 -10.45 10.06 3.24
CA ASP A 97 -10.27 8.92 4.13
C ASP A 97 -11.28 7.82 3.81
N LEU A 98 -10.79 6.67 3.36
CA LEU A 98 -11.63 5.50 3.04
C LEU A 98 -12.23 4.79 4.27
N THR A 99 -11.84 5.17 5.49
CA THR A 99 -12.42 4.63 6.73
C THR A 99 -13.66 5.39 7.19
N ALA A 100 -13.99 6.51 6.53
CA ALA A 100 -15.15 7.31 6.85
C ALA A 100 -16.46 6.52 6.71
N ASP A 101 -17.43 6.87 7.56
CA ASP A 101 -18.65 6.09 7.78
C ASP A 101 -19.53 5.94 6.54
N ASP A 102 -19.52 6.93 5.63
CA ASP A 102 -20.28 6.91 4.38
C ASP A 102 -19.51 6.27 3.20
N ILE A 103 -18.36 5.62 3.45
CA ILE A 103 -17.58 4.92 2.41
C ILE A 103 -18.00 3.47 2.24
N GLY A 104 -18.46 2.82 3.32
CA GLY A 104 -19.00 1.47 3.27
C GLY A 104 -17.95 0.35 3.26
N LEU A 105 -16.64 0.65 3.16
CA LEU A 105 -15.59 -0.38 3.06
C LEU A 105 -15.29 -1.08 4.40
N PHE A 106 -15.16 -0.30 5.48
CA PHE A 106 -14.78 -0.81 6.81
C PHE A 106 -15.95 -0.84 7.79
N ASN A 107 -16.96 -0.01 7.57
CA ASN A 107 -18.16 0.10 8.40
C ASN A 107 -19.31 0.73 7.58
N ASN A 108 -20.52 0.72 8.13
CA ASN A 108 -21.71 1.37 7.57
C ASN A 108 -22.39 2.29 8.60
N ASN A 109 -21.63 2.91 9.49
CA ASN A 109 -22.16 3.76 10.56
C ASN A 109 -22.79 5.06 10.03
N GLY A 110 -22.63 5.33 8.74
CA GLY A 110 -23.13 6.51 8.06
C GLY A 110 -24.60 6.41 7.67
N SER A 111 -25.02 7.36 6.83
CA SER A 111 -26.40 7.42 6.33
C SER A 111 -26.55 6.84 4.93
N VAL A 112 -25.47 6.84 4.13
CA VAL A 112 -25.47 6.36 2.74
C VAL A 112 -25.87 4.88 2.66
N PHE A 113 -25.39 4.07 3.61
CA PHE A 113 -25.63 2.63 3.66
C PHE A 113 -26.55 2.20 4.82
N ALA A 114 -27.41 3.10 5.31
CA ALA A 114 -28.34 2.80 6.41
C ALA A 114 -29.61 2.02 5.99
N GLY A 115 -29.93 1.98 4.68
CA GLY A 115 -31.07 1.26 4.10
C GLY A 115 -30.80 0.13 3.08
N PRO A 116 -29.62 -0.02 2.46
CA PRO A 116 -29.33 -1.10 1.51
C PRO A 116 -28.83 -2.39 2.19
N ASN A 117 -28.74 -3.46 1.41
CA ASN A 117 -28.25 -4.80 1.80
C ASN A 117 -26.73 -4.83 2.05
N TRP A 118 -26.21 -3.89 2.84
CA TRP A 118 -24.79 -3.88 3.17
C TRP A 118 -24.42 -5.18 3.90
N ASP A 119 -23.58 -6.01 3.28
CA ASP A 119 -23.08 -7.29 3.80
C ASP A 119 -21.58 -7.22 4.14
N GLY A 120 -21.08 -5.99 4.34
CA GLY A 120 -19.69 -5.75 4.70
C GLY A 120 -19.33 -6.19 6.13
N PRO A 121 -18.12 -5.85 6.60
CA PRO A 121 -17.16 -4.98 5.94
C PRO A 121 -16.45 -5.67 4.77
N TYR A 122 -16.29 -4.94 3.66
CA TYR A 122 -15.63 -5.44 2.45
C TYR A 122 -14.10 -5.42 2.56
N MET A 123 -13.57 -4.74 3.58
CA MET A 123 -12.15 -4.74 3.93
C MET A 123 -11.95 -5.09 5.40
N GLN A 124 -10.89 -5.85 5.69
CA GLN A 124 -10.59 -6.28 7.05
C GLN A 124 -9.98 -5.15 7.89
N SER A 125 -10.35 -5.07 9.17
CA SER A 125 -9.79 -4.09 10.10
C SER A 125 -8.29 -4.24 10.34
N SER A 126 -7.68 -5.38 9.96
CA SER A 126 -6.23 -5.59 10.01
C SER A 126 -5.43 -4.68 9.08
N PHE A 127 -6.09 -4.05 8.10
CA PHE A 127 -5.48 -3.04 7.25
C PHE A 127 -5.38 -1.66 7.91
N LEU A 128 -6.09 -1.45 9.03
CA LEU A 128 -6.09 -0.19 9.74
C LEU A 128 -4.85 -0.05 10.62
N ALA A 129 -4.30 1.16 10.67
CA ALA A 129 -3.30 1.51 11.66
C ALA A 129 -3.92 1.56 13.06
N SER A 130 -3.08 1.69 14.09
CA SER A 130 -3.53 1.72 15.50
C SER A 130 -4.50 2.85 15.84
N ASP A 131 -4.52 3.90 15.02
CA ASP A 131 -5.42 5.04 15.11
C ASP A 131 -6.76 4.82 14.35
N GLY A 132 -6.95 3.64 13.77
CA GLY A 132 -8.14 3.28 13.00
C GLY A 132 -8.11 3.75 11.55
N MET A 133 -7.04 4.41 11.10
CA MET A 133 -6.96 5.00 9.76
C MET A 133 -6.32 4.03 8.76
N PHE A 134 -6.87 3.98 7.55
CA PHE A 134 -6.35 3.15 6.47
C PHE A 134 -5.32 3.93 5.64
N ARG A 135 -4.04 3.65 5.88
CA ARG A 135 -2.92 4.46 5.38
C ARG A 135 -2.08 3.74 4.34
N ASP A 136 -1.52 4.53 3.44
CA ASP A 136 -0.53 4.13 2.48
C ASP A 136 0.87 3.96 3.12
N PRO A 137 1.88 3.47 2.37
CA PRO A 137 3.23 3.26 2.90
C PRO A 137 3.95 4.52 3.39
N TRP A 138 3.45 5.71 3.04
CA TRP A 138 4.00 7.00 3.47
C TRP A 138 3.22 7.59 4.65
N GLY A 139 2.17 6.91 5.11
CA GLY A 139 1.37 7.26 6.27
C GLY A 139 0.21 8.22 5.96
N THR A 140 -0.07 8.49 4.69
CA THR A 140 -1.26 9.26 4.31
C THR A 140 -2.44 8.34 4.10
N PRO A 141 -3.68 8.76 4.45
CA PRO A 141 -4.85 7.95 4.15
C PRO A 141 -5.00 7.73 2.65
N TYR A 142 -5.47 6.55 2.27
CA TYR A 142 -6.02 6.40 0.93
C TYR A 142 -7.28 7.25 0.80
N PHE A 143 -7.51 7.79 -0.39
CA PHE A 143 -8.64 8.64 -0.70
C PHE A 143 -9.35 8.19 -1.98
N ILE A 144 -10.59 8.62 -2.14
CA ILE A 144 -11.35 8.47 -3.37
C ILE A 144 -11.65 9.86 -3.92
N ASP A 145 -11.54 10.00 -5.23
CA ASP A 145 -11.76 11.24 -5.93
C ASP A 145 -12.61 10.93 -7.16
N TYR A 146 -13.82 11.48 -7.21
CA TYR A 146 -14.78 11.23 -8.29
C TYR A 146 -14.55 12.13 -9.52
N ASP A 147 -13.68 13.12 -9.41
CA ASP A 147 -13.34 14.08 -10.44
C ASP A 147 -11.81 14.20 -10.62
N TYR A 148 -11.11 13.07 -10.69
CA TYR A 148 -9.67 13.05 -10.94
C TYR A 148 -9.35 13.22 -12.43
N GLN A 149 -8.51 14.20 -12.76
CA GLN A 149 -8.17 14.50 -14.15
C GLN A 149 -6.94 13.71 -14.62
N ILE A 150 -7.10 12.91 -15.68
CA ILE A 150 -6.04 12.15 -16.36
C ILE A 150 -6.09 12.50 -17.84
N ASP A 151 -5.01 13.06 -18.39
CA ASP A 151 -4.90 13.45 -19.81
C ASP A 151 -6.08 14.31 -20.31
N GLY A 152 -6.56 15.24 -19.47
CA GLY A 152 -7.68 16.14 -19.77
C GLY A 152 -9.07 15.49 -19.70
N LYS A 153 -9.14 14.21 -19.29
CA LYS A 153 -10.37 13.46 -19.11
C LYS A 153 -10.62 13.20 -17.62
N TRP A 154 -11.87 13.15 -17.20
CA TRP A 154 -12.24 12.96 -15.80
C TRP A 154 -12.58 11.51 -15.50
N TYR A 155 -12.09 11.03 -14.37
CA TYR A 155 -12.29 9.67 -13.89
C TYR A 155 -12.56 9.68 -12.40
N ALA A 156 -13.38 8.75 -11.93
CA ALA A 156 -13.35 8.37 -10.53
C ALA A 156 -12.14 7.48 -10.28
N VAL A 157 -11.38 7.75 -9.22
CA VAL A 157 -10.20 6.99 -8.83
C VAL A 157 -10.20 6.72 -7.33
N VAL A 158 -9.55 5.63 -6.96
CA VAL A 158 -9.01 5.44 -5.62
C VAL A 158 -7.51 5.69 -5.69
N ALA A 159 -6.97 6.45 -4.74
CA ALA A 159 -5.60 6.96 -4.83
C ALA A 159 -4.88 7.04 -3.48
N SER A 160 -3.55 7.09 -3.57
CA SER A 160 -2.60 7.40 -2.51
C SER A 160 -1.85 8.68 -2.89
N SER A 161 -1.62 9.54 -1.91
CA SER A 161 -0.88 10.81 -2.08
C SER A 161 0.61 10.63 -2.33
N GLY A 162 1.10 9.38 -2.34
CA GLY A 162 2.49 9.09 -2.64
C GLY A 162 3.50 9.62 -1.61
N PRO A 163 4.80 9.58 -1.97
CA PRO A 163 5.90 10.01 -1.11
C PRO A 163 5.85 11.44 -0.59
N ASN A 164 5.31 12.38 -1.37
CA ASN A 164 5.29 13.80 -1.01
C ASN A 164 4.20 14.15 0.01
N LYS A 165 3.23 13.24 0.21
CA LYS A 165 2.11 13.38 1.14
C LYS A 165 1.25 14.62 0.87
N SER A 166 1.04 14.94 -0.40
CA SER A 166 0.14 16.01 -0.79
C SER A 166 -1.27 15.75 -0.23
N ALA A 167 -2.00 16.82 0.05
CA ALA A 167 -3.36 16.68 0.55
C ALA A 167 -4.20 15.90 -0.49
N ALA A 168 -5.15 15.12 -0.01
CA ALA A 168 -6.17 14.53 -0.86
C ALA A 168 -6.76 15.64 -1.76
N GLY A 169 -6.86 15.37 -3.07
CA GLY A 169 -7.42 16.28 -4.08
C GLY A 169 -6.36 17.13 -4.77
N VAL A 170 -5.12 17.10 -4.28
CA VAL A 170 -3.99 17.67 -4.99
C VAL A 170 -3.49 16.64 -5.99
N HIS A 171 -3.70 16.93 -7.27
CA HIS A 171 -3.17 16.10 -8.37
C HIS A 171 -1.71 16.47 -8.64
N ASP A 172 -0.80 15.55 -8.32
CA ASP A 172 0.63 15.67 -8.61
C ASP A 172 1.19 14.41 -9.26
N ASP A 173 2.48 14.46 -9.60
CA ASP A 173 3.17 13.43 -10.38
C ASP A 173 3.48 12.14 -9.59
N ASP A 174 3.50 12.19 -8.25
CA ASP A 174 3.87 11.03 -7.42
C ASP A 174 2.69 10.28 -6.81
N ASN A 175 1.49 10.85 -6.91
CA ASN A 175 0.23 10.16 -6.70
C ASN A 175 0.20 8.80 -7.41
N ILE A 176 -0.43 7.84 -6.74
CA ILE A 176 -0.66 6.49 -7.26
C ILE A 176 -2.15 6.26 -7.21
N TYR A 177 -2.75 6.00 -8.36
CA TYR A 177 -4.20 5.86 -8.46
C TYR A 177 -4.59 4.66 -9.32
N VAL A 178 -5.81 4.20 -9.09
CA VAL A 178 -6.48 3.21 -9.92
C VAL A 178 -7.86 3.75 -10.28
N VAL A 179 -8.18 3.76 -11.57
CA VAL A 179 -9.50 4.16 -12.06
C VAL A 179 -10.56 3.16 -11.60
N ILE A 180 -11.64 3.68 -11.04
CA ILE A 180 -12.82 2.95 -10.57
C ILE A 180 -14.04 3.40 -11.40
N GLY A 181 -14.89 2.46 -11.79
CA GLY A 181 -16.04 2.71 -12.65
C GLY A 181 -15.69 3.08 -14.10
N GLN A 182 -16.08 2.20 -15.03
CA GLN A 182 -16.14 2.45 -16.47
C GLN A 182 -17.34 1.69 -17.03
#